data_AF-A0A382Z7I9-F1
#
_entry.id   AF-A0A382Z7I9-F1
#
_cell.length_a   1.000
_cell.length_b   1.000
_cell.length_c   1.000
_cell.angle_alpha   90.00
_cell.angle_beta   90.00
_cell.angle_gamma   90.00
#
_symmetry.space_group_name_H-M   'P 1'
#
loop_
_entity.id
_entity.type
_entity.pdbx_description
1 polymer ?
#
loop_
_entity_poly.entity_id
_entity_poly.type
_entity_poly.pdbx_seq_one_letter_code
_entity_poly.pdbx_strand_id
1 'polypeptide(L)'
;TFGALIQSKGLTINRDILFDVAIAGPIAGLVIAIIVCIFGAYTSPEISNELADELFKESQLMKMNMPILMSISLDAFDKGGKDTQVVMSPIMFAAWLGFLITFLNLLPAWQLDGGHMARSLFGKKWHQIATYASMGVLAVLGYWFMALFILLLSTRSQDAKPLDDISPLTSNRKKMFIVVVILGILCAPLPPGILP
;
A
#
# COMPACT_ATOMS: atom_id res chain seq x y z
N THR A 1 7.90 -7.44 6.85
CA THR A 1 6.48 -7.51 6.44
C THR A 1 5.59 -7.45 7.67
N PHE A 2 4.42 -6.80 7.58
CA PHE A 2 3.44 -6.76 8.68
C PHE A 2 3.13 -8.18 9.17
N GLY A 3 3.41 -8.45 10.46
CA GLY A 3 3.13 -9.74 11.11
C GLY A 3 4.21 -10.82 11.01
N ALA A 4 5.34 -10.59 10.31
CA ALA A 4 6.44 -11.56 10.25
C ALA A 4 7.80 -10.90 10.55
N LEU A 5 8.54 -11.48 11.50
CA LEU A 5 9.90 -11.08 11.85
C LEU A 5 10.90 -11.89 11.00
N ILE A 6 11.55 -11.22 10.04
CA ILE A 6 12.62 -11.82 9.25
C ILE A 6 13.95 -11.37 9.85
N GLN A 7 14.64 -12.29 10.53
CA GLN A 7 15.97 -12.04 11.07
C GLN A 7 17.02 -12.32 9.98
N SER A 8 17.57 -11.26 9.39
CA SER A 8 18.69 -11.39 8.45
C SER A 8 19.94 -11.87 9.19
N LYS A 9 20.57 -12.96 8.70
CA LYS A 9 21.77 -13.57 9.32
C LYS A 9 23.10 -12.92 8.91
N GLY A 10 23.08 -11.72 8.32
CA GLY A 10 24.30 -11.02 7.91
C GLY A 10 24.07 -9.54 7.63
N LEU A 11 25.17 -8.79 7.63
CA LEU A 11 25.20 -7.37 7.27
C LEU A 11 24.99 -7.23 5.76
N THR A 12 24.05 -6.38 5.34
CA THR A 12 23.83 -6.10 3.92
C THR A 12 25.05 -5.35 3.37
N ILE A 13 25.72 -5.97 2.40
CA ILE A 13 27.01 -5.53 1.86
C ILE A 13 26.89 -4.24 1.03
N ASN A 14 25.75 -4.01 0.35
CA ASN A 14 25.59 -2.89 -0.56
C ASN A 14 24.14 -2.35 -0.55
N ARG A 15 23.96 -1.05 -0.86
CA ARG A 15 22.65 -0.38 -0.92
C ARG A 15 21.72 -0.97 -1.98
N ASP A 16 22.28 -1.49 -3.08
CA ASP A 16 21.50 -2.13 -4.14
C ASP A 16 20.84 -3.44 -3.63
N ILE A 17 21.55 -4.25 -2.83
CA ILE A 17 20.99 -5.47 -2.22
C ILE A 17 19.89 -5.10 -1.22
N LEU A 18 20.11 -4.04 -0.43
CA LEU A 18 19.11 -3.56 0.52
C LEU A 18 17.82 -3.11 -0.20
N PHE A 19 17.96 -2.43 -1.34
CA PHE A 19 16.82 -2.04 -2.18
C PHE A 19 16.08 -3.26 -2.75
N ASP A 20 16.82 -4.25 -3.26
CA ASP A 20 16.24 -5.45 -3.88
C ASP A 20 15.49 -6.33 -2.88
N VAL A 21 16.01 -6.44 -1.66
CA VAL A 21 15.31 -7.17 -0.58
C VAL A 21 14.05 -6.41 -0.14
N ALA A 22 14.13 -5.07 -0.03
CA ALA A 22 13.00 -4.25 0.38
C ALA A 22 11.86 -4.27 -0.66
N ILE A 23 12.16 -4.30 -1.95
CA ILE A 23 11.14 -4.29 -3.01
C ILE A 23 10.48 -5.66 -3.23
N ALA A 24 11.20 -6.76 -2.95
CA ALA A 24 10.71 -8.11 -3.21
C ALA A 24 9.43 -8.45 -2.43
N GLY A 25 9.34 -8.03 -1.15
CA GLY A 25 8.18 -8.27 -0.31
C GLY A 25 6.88 -7.65 -0.87
N PRO A 26 6.84 -6.31 -1.06
CA PRO A 26 5.69 -5.62 -1.63
C PRO A 26 5.30 -6.12 -3.03
N ILE A 27 6.26 -6.43 -3.91
CA ILE A 27 5.96 -6.97 -5.24
C ILE A 27 5.29 -8.35 -5.12
N ALA A 28 5.84 -9.25 -4.31
CA ALA A 28 5.26 -10.58 -4.12
C ALA A 28 3.84 -10.50 -3.54
N GLY A 29 3.63 -9.64 -2.54
CA GLY A 29 2.31 -9.38 -1.97
C GLY A 29 1.33 -8.83 -2.99
N LEU A 30 1.78 -7.91 -3.84
CA LEU A 30 0.96 -7.32 -4.89
C LEU A 30 0.50 -8.35 -5.93
N VAL A 31 1.41 -9.23 -6.39
CA VAL A 31 1.07 -10.27 -7.37
C VAL A 31 -0.05 -11.17 -6.83
N ILE A 32 0.07 -11.61 -5.57
CA ILE A 32 -0.97 -12.41 -4.93
C ILE A 32 -2.27 -11.61 -4.78
N ALA A 33 -2.21 -10.35 -4.33
CA ALA A 33 -3.38 -9.50 -4.17
C ALA A 33 -4.14 -9.29 -5.50
N ILE A 34 -3.43 -9.13 -6.62
CA ILE A 34 -4.04 -9.02 -7.96
C ILE A 34 -4.79 -10.31 -8.34
N ILE A 35 -4.17 -11.48 -8.12
CA ILE A 35 -4.82 -12.77 -8.44
C ILE A 35 -6.11 -12.94 -7.62
N VAL A 36 -6.03 -12.66 -6.31
CA VAL A 36 -7.19 -12.74 -5.41
C VAL A 36 -8.24 -11.69 -5.79
N CYS A 37 -7.83 -10.50 -6.23
CA CYS A 37 -8.72 -9.43 -6.69
C CYS A 37 -9.51 -9.85 -7.92
N ILE A 38 -8.87 -10.43 -8.93
CA ILE A 38 -9.53 -10.91 -10.15
C ILE A 38 -10.58 -11.97 -9.80
N PHE A 39 -10.22 -12.92 -8.93
CA PHE A 39 -11.15 -13.95 -8.47
C PHE A 39 -12.28 -13.38 -7.60
N GLY A 40 -11.98 -12.41 -6.74
CA GLY A 40 -12.95 -11.69 -5.92
C GLY A 40 -13.92 -10.88 -6.78
N ALA A 41 -13.44 -10.18 -7.80
CA ALA A 41 -14.27 -9.44 -8.74
C ALA A 41 -15.20 -10.40 -9.47
N TYR A 42 -14.71 -11.52 -9.99
CA TYR A 42 -15.55 -12.52 -10.65
C TYR A 42 -16.65 -13.11 -9.74
N THR A 43 -16.34 -13.39 -8.48
CA THR A 43 -17.27 -14.06 -7.54
C THR A 43 -18.19 -13.12 -6.76
N SER A 44 -17.88 -11.83 -6.67
CA SER A 44 -18.66 -10.90 -5.83
C SER A 44 -20.06 -10.64 -6.39
N PRO A 45 -21.11 -10.69 -5.56
CA PRO A 45 -22.48 -10.46 -6.01
C PRO A 45 -22.76 -8.98 -6.24
N GLU A 46 -23.71 -8.72 -7.14
CA GLU A 46 -24.23 -7.38 -7.43
C GLU A 46 -25.67 -7.26 -6.94
N ILE A 47 -25.99 -6.09 -6.41
CA ILE A 47 -27.32 -5.71 -5.94
C ILE A 47 -27.77 -4.43 -6.65
N SER A 48 -29.09 -4.21 -6.75
CA SER A 48 -29.62 -2.95 -7.28
C SER A 48 -29.28 -1.77 -6.35
N ASN A 49 -29.15 -0.57 -6.92
CA ASN A 49 -28.92 0.65 -6.13
C ASN A 49 -30.01 0.89 -5.08
N GLU A 50 -31.27 0.57 -5.40
CA GLU A 50 -32.41 0.74 -4.49
C GLU A 50 -32.25 -0.12 -3.21
N LEU A 51 -31.85 -1.38 -3.40
CA LEU A 51 -31.57 -2.29 -2.29
C LEU A 51 -30.30 -1.88 -1.53
N ALA A 52 -29.28 -1.40 -2.24
CA ALA A 52 -28.07 -0.90 -1.61
C ALA A 52 -28.36 0.30 -0.68
N ASP A 53 -29.16 1.26 -1.14
CA ASP A 53 -29.54 2.45 -0.37
C ASP A 53 -30.33 2.10 0.90
N GLU A 54 -31.21 1.09 0.83
CA GLU A 54 -31.92 0.56 1.99
C GLU A 54 -30.94 -0.06 2.99
N LEU A 55 -30.05 -0.95 2.53
CA LEU A 55 -29.06 -1.61 3.37
C LEU A 55 -28.02 -0.66 3.98
N PHE A 56 -27.69 0.46 3.29
CA PHE A 56 -26.88 1.53 3.86
C PHE A 56 -27.61 2.28 4.98
N LYS A 57 -28.91 2.55 4.83
CA LYS A 57 -29.73 3.20 5.88
C LYS A 57 -29.86 2.32 7.12
N GLU A 58 -30.00 1.01 6.93
CA GLU A 58 -30.04 0.04 8.01
C GLU A 58 -28.67 -0.25 8.65
N SER A 59 -27.60 0.42 8.18
CA SER A 59 -26.22 0.20 8.64
C SER A 59 -25.71 -1.23 8.45
N GLN A 60 -26.30 -1.99 7.52
CA GLN A 60 -25.83 -3.34 7.16
C GLN A 60 -24.69 -3.29 6.13
N LEU A 61 -24.60 -2.21 5.35
CA LEU A 61 -23.49 -1.95 4.44
C LEU A 61 -22.66 -0.75 4.90
N MET A 62 -21.35 -0.83 4.67
CA MET A 62 -20.41 0.26 4.88
C MET A 62 -19.71 0.58 3.57
N LYS A 63 -19.67 1.86 3.20
CA LYS A 63 -18.92 2.30 2.02
C LYS A 63 -17.42 2.20 2.33
N MET A 64 -16.69 1.45 1.51
CA MET A 64 -15.26 1.26 1.68
C MET A 64 -14.47 1.90 0.54
N ASN A 65 -13.29 2.42 0.86
CA ASN A 65 -12.40 3.07 -0.10
C ASN A 65 -11.77 2.01 -1.01
N MET A 66 -12.07 2.03 -2.31
CA MET A 66 -11.53 1.02 -3.22
C MET A 66 -10.19 1.46 -3.82
N PRO A 67 -9.16 0.58 -3.83
CA PRO A 67 -7.95 0.80 -4.61
C PRO A 67 -8.25 0.94 -6.11
N ILE A 68 -7.39 1.67 -6.82
CA ILE A 68 -7.53 1.88 -8.27
C ILE A 68 -7.48 0.54 -9.01
N LEU A 69 -6.55 -0.34 -8.65
CA LEU A 69 -6.43 -1.69 -9.25
C LEU A 69 -7.69 -2.53 -9.08
N MET A 70 -8.37 -2.39 -7.95
CA MET A 70 -9.60 -3.13 -7.68
C MET A 70 -10.76 -2.58 -8.51
N SER A 71 -10.82 -1.26 -8.69
CA SER A 71 -11.82 -0.61 -9.54
C SER A 71 -11.67 -1.03 -10.99
N ILE A 72 -10.44 -1.08 -11.51
CA ILE A 72 -10.12 -1.60 -12.86
C ILE A 72 -10.56 -3.07 -12.99
N SER A 73 -10.32 -3.89 -11.96
CA SER A 73 -10.71 -5.30 -12.00
C SER A 73 -12.24 -5.48 -12.02
N LEU A 74 -13.01 -4.61 -11.36
CA LEU A 74 -14.47 -4.66 -11.40
C LEU A 74 -15.01 -4.24 -12.77
N ASP A 75 -14.48 -3.15 -13.32
CA ASP A 75 -14.82 -2.66 -14.66
C ASP A 75 -14.54 -3.71 -15.74
N ALA A 76 -13.44 -4.46 -15.61
CA ALA A 76 -13.09 -5.55 -16.54
C ALA A 76 -14.08 -6.75 -16.52
N PHE A 77 -14.91 -6.87 -15.47
CA PHE A 77 -15.96 -7.89 -15.38
C PHE A 77 -17.38 -7.28 -15.49
N ASP A 78 -17.49 -6.05 -15.98
CA ASP A 78 -18.74 -5.28 -16.11
C ASP A 78 -19.52 -5.15 -14.79
N LYS A 79 -18.80 -5.12 -13.66
CA LYS A 79 -19.40 -5.07 -12.31
C LYS A 79 -19.43 -3.67 -11.75
N GLY A 80 -20.57 -3.28 -11.18
CA GLY A 80 -20.75 -1.94 -10.58
C GLY A 80 -21.15 -0.89 -11.62
N GLY A 81 -22.05 -1.27 -12.52
CA GLY A 81 -22.64 -0.38 -13.52
C GLY A 81 -23.53 0.70 -12.90
N LYS A 82 -24.14 1.54 -13.75
CA LYS A 82 -24.92 2.70 -13.29
C LYS A 82 -26.07 2.37 -12.33
N ASP A 83 -26.64 1.17 -12.44
CA ASP A 83 -27.81 0.73 -11.68
C ASP A 83 -27.49 -0.35 -10.62
N THR A 84 -26.24 -0.81 -10.52
CA THR A 84 -25.82 -1.90 -9.63
C THR A 84 -24.66 -1.49 -8.71
N GLN A 85 -24.71 -1.97 -7.47
CA GLN A 85 -23.59 -1.90 -6.53
C GLN A 85 -23.01 -3.28 -6.29
N VAL A 86 -21.69 -3.38 -6.26
CA VAL A 86 -21.00 -4.62 -5.92
C VAL A 86 -20.92 -4.74 -4.41
N VAL A 87 -21.45 -5.85 -3.86
CA VAL A 87 -21.25 -6.19 -2.46
C VAL A 87 -19.93 -6.93 -2.32
N MET A 88 -19.11 -6.49 -1.38
CA MET A 88 -17.78 -7.06 -1.22
C MET A 88 -17.85 -8.47 -0.63
N SER A 89 -17.44 -9.46 -1.41
CA SER A 89 -17.26 -10.82 -0.90
C SER A 89 -16.06 -10.91 0.05
N PRO A 90 -15.98 -11.95 0.92
CA PRO A 90 -14.82 -12.16 1.79
C PRO A 90 -13.49 -12.26 1.03
N ILE A 91 -13.52 -12.80 -0.19
CA ILE A 91 -12.37 -12.92 -1.09
C ILE A 91 -11.93 -11.53 -1.55
N MET A 92 -12.88 -10.72 -1.99
CA MET A 92 -12.60 -9.36 -2.45
C MET A 92 -12.12 -8.46 -1.31
N PHE A 93 -12.64 -8.66 -0.10
CA PHE A 93 -12.13 -8.02 1.11
C PHE A 93 -10.68 -8.43 1.43
N ALA A 94 -10.33 -9.71 1.25
CA ALA A 94 -8.95 -10.17 1.41
C ALA A 94 -8.00 -9.52 0.38
N ALA A 95 -8.43 -9.36 -0.87
CA ALA A 95 -7.67 -8.61 -1.87
C ALA A 95 -7.50 -7.15 -1.46
N TRP A 96 -8.56 -6.50 -0.97
CA TRP A 96 -8.52 -5.13 -0.46
C TRP A 96 -7.49 -4.97 0.67
N LEU A 97 -7.49 -5.88 1.64
CA LEU A 97 -6.46 -5.90 2.69
C LEU A 97 -5.05 -6.08 2.13
N GLY A 98 -4.88 -6.95 1.12
CA GLY A 98 -3.61 -7.15 0.44
C GLY A 98 -3.07 -5.88 -0.23
N PHE A 99 -3.94 -5.12 -0.91
CA PHE A 99 -3.58 -3.82 -1.48
C PHE A 99 -3.27 -2.78 -0.40
N LEU A 100 -4.07 -2.72 0.67
CA LEU A 100 -3.82 -1.82 1.80
C LEU A 100 -2.45 -2.10 2.44
N ILE A 101 -2.13 -3.35 2.75
CA ILE A 101 -0.86 -3.74 3.36
C ILE A 101 0.31 -3.42 2.41
N THR A 102 0.15 -3.71 1.11
CA THR A 102 1.16 -3.36 0.10
C THR A 102 1.37 -1.84 0.04
N PHE A 103 0.29 -1.06 -0.06
CA PHE A 103 0.34 0.41 -0.07
C PHE A 103 1.10 0.95 1.13
N LEU A 104 0.73 0.51 2.34
CA LEU A 104 1.38 0.95 3.57
C LEU A 104 2.86 0.58 3.56
N ASN A 105 3.23 -0.64 3.14
CA ASN A 105 4.63 -1.05 3.06
C ASN A 105 5.43 -0.24 2.04
N LEU A 106 4.80 0.28 0.98
CA LEU A 106 5.46 1.09 -0.04
C LEU A 106 5.63 2.55 0.34
N LEU A 107 4.97 3.04 1.38
CA LEU A 107 5.14 4.42 1.83
C LEU A 107 6.59 4.67 2.26
N PRO A 108 7.18 5.82 1.89
CA PRO A 108 8.54 6.19 2.26
C PRO A 108 8.58 6.69 3.71
N ALA A 109 8.13 5.83 4.63
CA ALA A 109 7.95 6.14 6.03
C ALA A 109 8.59 5.08 6.91
N TRP A 110 9.36 5.52 7.91
CA TRP A 110 9.81 4.66 9.01
C TRP A 110 10.56 3.38 8.57
N GLN A 111 10.44 2.29 9.35
CA GLN A 111 10.94 0.94 9.08
C GLN A 111 10.04 0.15 8.12
N LEU A 112 9.15 0.82 7.39
CA LEU A 112 8.42 0.17 6.30
C LEU A 112 9.40 -0.10 5.15
N ASP A 113 9.08 -1.07 4.29
CA ASP A 113 9.93 -1.46 3.17
C ASP A 113 10.25 -0.23 2.27
N GLY A 114 9.27 0.65 2.05
CA GLY A 114 9.40 1.93 1.34
C GLY A 114 10.27 2.95 2.07
N GLY A 115 10.28 2.93 3.40
CA GLY A 115 11.18 3.73 4.21
C GLY A 115 12.65 3.32 4.02
N HIS A 116 12.93 2.01 3.99
CA HIS A 116 14.27 1.49 3.68
C HIS A 116 14.72 1.86 2.27
N MET A 117 13.83 1.77 1.27
CA MET A 117 14.09 2.20 -0.11
C MET A 117 14.37 3.71 -0.19
N ALA A 118 13.56 4.54 0.47
CA ALA A 118 13.75 5.99 0.48
C ALA A 118 15.06 6.39 1.19
N ARG A 119 15.42 5.68 2.27
CA ARG A 119 16.66 5.92 3.03
C ARG A 119 17.91 5.57 2.22
N SER A 120 17.88 4.50 1.43
CA SER A 120 18.99 4.09 0.56
C SER A 120 19.16 5.02 -0.64
N LEU A 121 18.06 5.60 -1.14
CA LEU A 121 18.08 6.51 -2.28
C LEU A 121 18.45 7.96 -1.92
N PHE A 122 17.85 8.53 -0.88
CA PHE A 122 17.95 9.96 -0.58
C PHE A 122 18.76 10.30 0.68
N GLY A 123 19.16 9.30 1.46
CA GLY A 123 19.91 9.53 2.69
C GLY A 123 19.02 9.89 3.89
N LYS A 124 19.65 10.16 5.05
CA LYS A 124 18.95 10.28 6.35
C LYS A 124 18.00 11.48 6.42
N LYS A 125 18.46 12.65 5.98
CA LYS A 125 17.70 13.89 6.09
C LYS A 125 16.41 13.82 5.28
N TRP A 126 16.50 13.36 4.04
CA TRP A 126 15.36 13.22 3.14
C TRP A 126 14.41 12.09 3.56
N HIS A 127 14.92 11.01 4.15
CA HIS A 127 14.08 9.96 4.72
C HIS A 127 13.18 10.48 5.86
N GLN A 128 13.70 11.35 6.73
CA GLN A 128 12.89 11.97 7.79
C GLN A 128 11.78 12.85 7.19
N ILE A 129 12.12 13.68 6.20
CA ILE A 129 11.13 14.52 5.49
C ILE A 129 10.07 13.64 4.83
N ALA A 130 10.47 12.58 4.14
CA ALA A 130 9.56 11.65 3.48
C ALA A 130 8.63 10.92 4.47
N THR A 131 9.12 10.62 5.68
CA THR A 131 8.30 10.01 6.75
C THR A 131 7.20 10.98 7.20
N TYR A 132 7.54 12.24 7.50
CA TYR A 132 6.54 13.25 7.87
C TYR A 132 5.57 13.57 6.72
N ALA A 133 6.05 13.62 5.48
CA ALA A 133 5.19 13.79 4.30
C ALA A 133 4.19 12.63 4.16
N SER A 134 4.65 11.39 4.31
CA SER A 134 3.79 10.19 4.25
C SER A 134 2.74 10.18 5.36
N MET A 135 3.10 10.65 6.56
CA MET A 135 2.13 10.81 7.65
C MET A 135 1.05 11.84 7.30
N GLY A 136 1.43 12.97 6.70
CA GLY A 136 0.48 13.98 6.24
C GLY A 136 -0.49 13.42 5.20
N VAL A 137 0.03 12.66 4.23
CA VAL A 137 -0.79 11.95 3.24
C VAL A 137 -1.76 10.98 3.92
N LEU A 138 -1.29 10.15 4.85
CA LEU A 138 -2.15 9.20 5.57
C LEU A 138 -3.24 9.89 6.39
N ALA A 139 -2.93 11.01 7.04
CA ALA A 139 -3.92 11.80 7.78
C ALA A 139 -5.01 12.34 6.85
N VAL A 140 -4.62 12.93 5.70
CA VAL A 140 -5.58 13.43 4.69
C VAL A 140 -6.45 12.31 4.12
N LEU A 141 -5.89 11.12 3.92
CA LEU A 141 -6.61 9.95 3.44
C LEU A 141 -7.55 9.31 4.50
N GLY A 142 -7.55 9.78 5.74
CA GLY A 142 -8.38 9.25 6.83
C GLY A 142 -7.71 8.14 7.65
N TYR A 143 -6.45 7.79 7.37
CA TYR A 143 -5.67 6.79 8.11
C TYR A 143 -4.96 7.38 9.33
N TRP A 144 -5.66 8.19 10.13
CA TRP A 144 -5.12 8.92 11.28
C TRP A 144 -4.47 8.01 12.32
N PHE A 145 -5.07 6.83 12.59
CA PHE A 145 -4.50 5.86 13.51
C PHE A 145 -3.13 5.34 13.04
N MET A 146 -2.99 5.06 11.74
CA MET A 146 -1.73 4.62 11.14
C MET A 146 -0.70 5.76 11.12
N ALA A 147 -1.13 6.99 10.80
CA ALA A 147 -0.27 8.16 10.85
C ALA A 147 0.28 8.41 12.27
N LEU A 148 -0.57 8.27 13.30
CA LEU A 148 -0.17 8.36 14.71
C LEU A 148 0.76 7.22 15.12
N PHE A 149 0.48 6.00 14.66
CA PHE A 149 1.33 4.84 14.93
C PHE A 149 2.73 5.01 14.32
N ILE A 150 2.81 5.47 13.07
CA ILE A 150 4.08 5.79 12.40
C ILE A 150 4.80 6.92 13.14
N LEU A 151 4.11 7.98 13.59
CA LEU A 151 4.71 9.05 14.39
C LEU A 151 5.29 8.53 15.71
N LEU A 152 4.52 7.73 16.45
CA LEU A 152 4.92 7.22 17.75
C LEU A 152 6.14 6.31 17.60
N LEU A 153 6.14 5.42 16.62
CA LEU A 153 7.30 4.59 16.34
C LEU A 153 8.47 5.45 15.87
N SER A 154 8.22 6.41 14.97
CA SER A 154 9.19 7.38 14.42
C SER A 154 10.12 7.99 15.46
N THR A 155 9.58 8.35 16.62
CA THR A 155 10.33 8.99 17.70
C THR A 155 11.28 8.06 18.47
N ARG A 156 11.10 6.73 18.35
CA ARG A 156 11.71 5.74 19.26
C ARG A 156 12.84 4.88 18.69
N SER A 157 13.05 4.79 17.38
CA SER A 157 14.05 3.88 16.79
C SER A 157 15.34 4.57 16.40
N GLN A 158 16.44 3.86 16.64
CA GLN A 158 17.75 4.19 16.13
C GLN A 158 17.90 3.63 14.71
N ASP A 159 18.33 4.47 13.78
CA ASP A 159 18.56 4.09 12.39
C ASP A 159 19.48 2.85 12.30
N ALA A 160 19.02 1.78 11.65
CA ALA A 160 19.90 0.70 11.21
C ALA A 160 20.84 1.27 10.14
N LYS A 161 22.12 1.51 10.51
CA LYS A 161 23.14 2.05 9.60
C LYS A 161 23.65 0.92 8.69
N PRO A 162 23.57 1.05 7.35
CA PRO A 162 24.32 0.17 6.44
C PRO A 162 25.83 0.34 6.70
N LEU A 163 26.63 -0.74 6.57
CA LEU A 163 28.08 -0.63 6.78
C LEU A 163 28.81 0.14 5.66
N ASP A 164 28.16 0.28 4.50
CA ASP A 164 28.70 1.03 3.37
C ASP A 164 27.64 2.05 2.89
N ASP A 165 27.82 3.31 3.30
CA ASP A 165 26.98 4.45 2.92
C ASP A 165 27.65 5.27 1.79
N ILE A 166 28.70 4.72 1.16
CA ILE A 166 29.61 5.47 0.27
C ILE A 166 29.21 5.32 -1.21
N SER A 167 28.74 4.14 -1.62
CA SER A 167 28.31 3.88 -3.01
C SER A 167 26.88 4.38 -3.29
N PRO A 168 26.64 5.17 -4.36
CA PRO A 168 25.29 5.59 -4.74
C PRO A 168 24.49 4.45 -5.38
N LEU A 169 23.16 4.51 -5.26
CA LEU A 169 22.25 3.55 -5.89
C LEU A 169 22.38 3.60 -7.42
N THR A 170 22.41 2.43 -8.08
CA THR A 170 22.50 2.34 -9.54
C THR A 170 21.32 3.03 -10.23
N SER A 171 21.53 3.69 -11.37
CA SER A 171 20.49 4.44 -12.11
C SER A 171 19.23 3.62 -12.43
N ASN A 172 19.36 2.31 -12.64
CA ASN A 172 18.22 1.41 -12.85
C ASN A 172 17.34 1.27 -11.59
N ARG A 173 17.92 1.28 -10.39
CA ARG A 173 17.16 1.20 -9.14
C ARG A 173 16.47 2.51 -8.79
N LYS A 174 17.01 3.65 -9.23
CA LYS A 174 16.30 4.93 -9.18
C LYS A 174 15.01 4.90 -10.00
N LYS A 175 15.05 4.31 -11.21
CA LYS A 175 13.84 4.11 -12.04
C LYS A 175 12.85 3.14 -11.36
N MET A 176 13.35 2.06 -10.75
CA MET A 176 12.50 1.13 -9.99
C MET A 176 11.78 1.81 -8.82
N PHE A 177 12.42 2.78 -8.15
CA PHE A 177 11.76 3.53 -7.08
C PHE A 177 10.55 4.33 -7.59
N ILE A 178 10.65 4.90 -8.80
CA ILE A 178 9.50 5.58 -9.44
C ILE A 178 8.37 4.58 -9.68
N VAL A 179 8.68 3.39 -10.19
CA VAL A 179 7.69 2.31 -10.36
C VAL A 179 7.04 1.95 -9.03
N VAL A 180 7.82 1.84 -7.96
CA VAL A 180 7.32 1.58 -6.60
C VAL A 180 6.34 2.66 -6.13
N VAL A 181 6.66 3.93 -6.33
CA VAL A 181 5.76 5.04 -5.97
C VAL A 181 4.44 4.95 -6.75
N ILE A 182 4.51 4.67 -8.05
CA ILE A 182 3.32 4.46 -8.90
C ILE A 182 2.50 3.28 -8.38
N LEU A 183 3.13 2.14 -8.06
CA LEU A 183 2.46 0.98 -7.50
C LEU A 183 1.81 1.30 -6.15
N GLY A 184 2.46 2.08 -5.30
CA GLY A 184 1.89 2.58 -4.05
C GLY A 184 0.60 3.35 -4.30
N ILE A 185 0.60 4.29 -5.24
CA ILE A 185 -0.60 5.06 -5.61
C ILE A 185 -1.71 4.15 -6.15
N LEU A 186 -1.37 3.18 -7.01
CA LEU A 186 -2.33 2.23 -7.58
C LEU A 186 -2.98 1.32 -6.53
N CYS A 187 -2.24 0.98 -5.47
CA CYS A 187 -2.73 0.18 -4.35
C CYS A 187 -3.40 1.02 -3.25
N ALA A 188 -3.28 2.36 -3.30
CA ALA A 188 -3.82 3.23 -2.27
C ALA A 188 -5.35 3.13 -2.25
N PRO A 189 -5.97 2.76 -1.12
CA PRO A 189 -7.40 2.83 -0.96
C PRO A 189 -7.79 4.30 -0.75
N LEU A 190 -8.03 5.00 -1.86
CA LEU A 190 -8.32 6.43 -1.87
C LEU A 190 -9.77 6.67 -1.43
N PRO A 191 -10.02 7.68 -0.57
CA PRO A 191 -11.38 8.07 -0.25
C PRO A 191 -12.10 8.58 -1.52
N PRO A 192 -13.42 8.32 -1.65
CA PRO A 192 -14.20 8.57 -2.86
C PRO A 192 -14.44 10.06 -3.20
N GLY A 193 -13.64 10.99 -2.64
CA GLY A 193 -13.67 12.42 -2.95
C GLY A 193 -12.35 12.99 -3.48
N ILE A 194 -11.32 12.16 -3.67
CA ILE A 194 -9.99 12.59 -4.14
C ILE A 194 -9.80 12.35 -5.65
N LEU A 195 -10.53 11.41 -6.23
CA LEU A 195 -10.59 11.20 -7.68
C LEU A 195 -12.01 11.53 -8.17
N PRO A 196 -12.14 12.23 -9.31
CA PRO A 196 -13.44 12.62 -9.88
C PRO A 196 -14.28 11.42 -10.32
#